data_AF-A0A3D0HER9-F1
#
_entry.id   AF-A0A3D0HER9-F1
#
_cell.length_a   1.000
_cell.length_b   1.000
_cell.length_c   1.000
_cell.angle_alpha   90.00
_cell.angle_beta   90.00
_cell.angle_gamma   90.00
#
_symmetry.space_group_name_H-M   'P 1'
#
loop_
_entity.id
_entity.type
_entity.pdbx_description
1 polymer ?
#
loop_
_entity_poly.entity_id
_entity_poly.type
_entity_poly.pdbx_seq_one_letter_code
_entity_poly.pdbx_strand_id
1 'polypeptide(L)'
;MFQYGMGVVYTATSDKTQLRSAPSPSEKRRLLETWYAPHHRRLTRIVDALLARYGRALVLDCHSFASRALPYEENPHGRRPEICIGTDGFHSSPELAAGARWSFEAAGFDVGLNSPFAGALTPMKHYRRDRRVSALMIEVRRDLYEDEASGALIGRFGAFSRTLVGCLSSALRQAA
;
A
#
# COMPACT_ATOMS: atom_id res chain seq x y z
N MET A 1 -5.86 -2.80 13.08
CA MET A 1 -5.91 -4.05 12.29
C MET A 1 -5.81 -5.32 13.14
N PHE A 2 -4.69 -5.58 13.84
CA PHE A 2 -4.54 -6.83 14.63
C PHE A 2 -5.65 -7.05 15.68
N GLN A 3 -6.02 -6.00 16.43
CA GLN A 3 -7.11 -6.05 17.41
C GLN A 3 -8.49 -6.39 16.83
N TYR A 4 -8.67 -6.22 15.53
CA TYR A 4 -9.91 -6.53 14.81
C TYR A 4 -9.85 -7.89 14.10
N GLY A 5 -8.89 -8.75 14.45
CA GLY A 5 -8.72 -10.05 13.80
C GLY A 5 -8.12 -9.98 12.39
N MET A 6 -7.59 -8.82 11.99
CA MET A 6 -6.97 -8.59 10.67
C MET A 6 -5.44 -8.47 10.81
N GLY A 7 -4.84 -9.48 11.46
CA GLY A 7 -3.38 -9.60 11.60
C GLY A 7 -2.74 -10.32 10.41
N VAL A 8 -1.49 -10.79 10.54
CA VAL A 8 -0.82 -11.58 9.49
C VAL A 8 -1.57 -12.87 9.09
N VAL A 9 -2.35 -13.43 10.01
CA VAL A 9 -3.33 -14.48 9.75
C VAL A 9 -4.68 -13.95 10.21
N TYR A 10 -5.60 -13.75 9.27
CA TYR A 10 -6.90 -13.15 9.55
C TYR A 10 -7.82 -14.16 10.27
N THR A 11 -8.49 -13.71 11.32
CA THR A 11 -9.54 -14.43 12.05
C THR A 11 -10.92 -13.79 11.85
N ALA A 12 -10.98 -12.56 11.35
CA ALA A 12 -12.21 -11.87 10.98
C ALA A 12 -12.06 -11.19 9.61
N THR A 13 -13.18 -10.96 8.93
CA THR A 13 -13.25 -10.22 7.67
C THR A 13 -13.40 -8.71 7.94
N SER A 14 -13.44 -7.89 6.87
CA SER A 14 -13.60 -6.44 6.99
C SER A 14 -14.95 -5.98 7.55
N ASP A 15 -15.99 -6.82 7.50
CA ASP A 15 -17.29 -6.52 8.13
C ASP A 15 -17.38 -7.02 9.59
N LYS A 16 -16.25 -7.49 10.15
CA LYS A 16 -16.10 -8.07 11.49
C LYS A 16 -16.76 -9.45 11.67
N THR A 17 -17.24 -10.09 10.60
CA THR A 17 -17.66 -11.49 10.67
C THR A 17 -16.48 -12.41 10.92
N GLN A 18 -16.69 -13.47 11.70
CA GLN A 18 -15.64 -14.45 11.98
C GLN A 18 -15.30 -15.23 10.70
N LEU A 19 -14.03 -15.15 10.29
CA LEU A 19 -13.51 -15.90 9.15
C LEU A 19 -13.04 -17.30 9.55
N ARG A 20 -12.43 -17.43 10.73
CA ARG A 20 -11.93 -18.69 11.28
C ARG A 20 -11.72 -18.60 12.79
N SER A 21 -11.60 -19.74 13.46
CA SER A 21 -11.08 -19.81 14.83
C SER A 21 -9.62 -19.35 14.89
N ALA A 22 -9.17 -18.92 16.07
CA ALA A 22 -7.77 -18.54 16.27
C ALA A 22 -6.83 -19.72 15.91
N PRO A 23 -5.84 -19.52 15.02
CA PRO A 23 -4.95 -20.60 14.62
C PRO A 23 -4.09 -21.04 15.80
N SER A 24 -3.84 -22.35 15.89
CA SER A 24 -2.88 -22.86 16.86
C SER A 24 -1.47 -22.31 16.57
N PRO A 25 -0.54 -22.33 17.54
CA PRO A 25 0.83 -21.88 17.32
C PRO A 25 1.53 -22.62 16.16
N SER A 26 1.25 -23.91 15.99
CA SER A 26 1.82 -24.71 14.89
C SER A 26 1.22 -24.33 13.54
N GLU A 27 -0.09 -24.12 13.47
CA GLU A 27 -0.76 -23.67 12.24
C GLU A 27 -0.29 -22.27 11.82
N LYS A 28 -0.23 -21.33 12.78
CA LYS A 28 0.27 -19.98 12.54
C LYS A 28 1.70 -20.01 12.00
N ARG A 29 2.59 -20.80 12.61
CA ARG A 29 3.97 -20.98 12.13
C ARG A 29 4.00 -21.53 10.70
N ARG A 30 3.22 -22.59 10.42
CA ARG A 30 3.14 -23.17 9.07
C ARG A 30 2.70 -22.13 8.04
N LEU A 31 1.67 -21.33 8.32
CA LEU A 31 1.20 -20.27 7.42
C LEU A 31 2.28 -19.20 7.18
N LEU A 32 2.98 -18.79 8.24
CA LEU A 32 4.06 -17.81 8.14
C LEU A 32 5.24 -18.34 7.32
N GLU A 33 5.66 -19.58 7.53
CA GLU A 33 6.78 -20.19 6.83
C GLU A 33 6.47 -20.46 5.36
N THR A 34 5.20 -20.79 5.05
CA THR A 34 4.75 -21.13 3.70
C THR A 34 4.53 -19.89 2.84
N TRP A 35 3.95 -18.82 3.39
CA TRP A 35 3.48 -17.67 2.60
C TRP A 35 4.17 -16.35 2.97
N TYR A 36 4.22 -16.01 4.26
CA TYR A 36 4.71 -14.71 4.72
C TYR A 36 6.22 -14.55 4.57
N ALA A 37 6.99 -15.48 5.15
CA ALA A 37 8.45 -15.40 5.15
C ALA A 37 9.05 -15.47 3.73
N PRO A 38 8.59 -16.35 2.81
CA PRO A 38 9.07 -16.36 1.43
C PRO A 38 8.86 -15.03 0.69
N HIS A 39 7.68 -14.41 0.86
CA HIS A 39 7.37 -13.10 0.30
C HIS A 39 8.36 -12.03 0.81
N HIS A 40 8.50 -11.87 2.13
CA HIS A 40 9.40 -10.84 2.67
C HIS A 40 10.88 -11.10 2.39
N ARG A 41 11.31 -12.37 2.34
CA ARG A 41 12.67 -12.75 1.90
C ARG A 41 12.91 -12.39 0.43
N ARG A 42 11.91 -12.55 -0.44
CA ARG A 42 12.02 -12.14 -1.86
C ARG A 42 12.13 -10.63 -1.96
N LEU A 43 11.26 -9.88 -1.28
CA LEU A 43 11.29 -8.41 -1.25
C LEU A 43 12.65 -7.90 -0.77
N THR A 44 13.17 -8.45 0.33
CA THR A 44 14.49 -8.07 0.88
C THR A 44 15.61 -8.31 -0.12
N ARG A 45 15.63 -9.47 -0.80
CA ARG A 45 16.64 -9.80 -1.82
C ARG A 45 16.62 -8.84 -3.00
N ILE A 46 15.43 -8.45 -3.48
CA ILE A 46 15.31 -7.49 -4.58
C ILE A 46 15.83 -6.12 -4.16
N VAL A 47 15.47 -5.64 -2.98
CA VAL A 47 15.96 -4.36 -2.44
C VAL A 47 17.49 -4.39 -2.23
N ASP A 48 18.03 -5.47 -1.66
CA ASP A 48 19.48 -5.66 -1.51
C ASP A 48 20.21 -5.60 -2.86
N ALA A 49 19.66 -6.25 -3.90
CA ALA A 49 20.24 -6.23 -5.24
C ALA A 49 20.20 -4.82 -5.88
N LEU A 50 19.12 -4.07 -5.69
CA LEU A 50 19.01 -2.69 -6.17
C LEU A 50 20.00 -1.76 -5.43
N LEU A 51 20.14 -1.91 -4.12
CA LEU A 51 21.12 -1.16 -3.33
C LEU A 51 22.55 -1.46 -3.80
N ALA A 52 22.89 -2.72 -4.02
CA ALA A 52 24.23 -3.11 -4.49
C ALA A 52 24.53 -2.56 -5.90
N ARG A 53 23.53 -2.52 -6.79
CA ARG A 53 23.71 -2.08 -8.18
C ARG A 53 23.65 -0.57 -8.38
N TYR A 54 22.76 0.11 -7.66
CA TYR A 54 22.43 1.52 -7.92
C TYR A 54 22.69 2.44 -6.72
N GLY A 55 23.10 1.90 -5.57
CA GLY A 55 23.30 2.67 -4.34
C GLY A 55 22.02 3.19 -3.70
N ARG A 56 20.84 2.89 -4.27
CA ARG A 56 19.52 3.28 -3.78
C ARG A 56 18.43 2.32 -4.25
N ALA A 57 17.30 2.29 -3.54
CA ALA A 57 16.12 1.53 -3.92
C ALA A 57 14.86 2.29 -3.50
N LEU A 58 13.82 2.26 -4.34
CA LEU A 58 12.49 2.76 -3.99
C LEU A 58 11.50 1.59 -3.98
N VAL A 59 10.77 1.45 -2.87
CA VAL A 59 9.64 0.52 -2.75
C VAL A 59 8.34 1.28 -2.99
N LEU A 60 7.59 0.88 -4.00
CA LEU A 60 6.21 1.31 -4.19
C LEU A 60 5.29 0.24 -3.59
N ASP A 61 4.57 0.62 -2.54
CA ASP A 61 3.65 -0.23 -1.81
C ASP A 61 2.22 0.04 -2.31
N CYS A 62 1.72 -0.78 -3.22
CA CYS A 62 0.49 -0.52 -3.95
C CYS A 62 -0.71 -1.23 -3.32
N HIS A 63 -1.79 -0.49 -3.07
CA HIS A 63 -3.02 -0.95 -2.42
C HIS A 63 -4.27 -0.35 -3.07
N SER A 64 -5.43 -0.82 -2.63
CA SER A 64 -6.71 -0.19 -2.91
C SER A 64 -7.66 -0.27 -1.73
N PHE A 65 -8.52 0.73 -1.59
CA PHE A 65 -9.48 0.84 -0.51
C PHE A 65 -10.89 1.14 -1.01
N ALA A 66 -11.88 0.75 -0.21
CA ALA A 66 -13.29 0.96 -0.54
C ALA A 66 -13.66 2.45 -0.50
N SER A 67 -14.58 2.85 -1.37
CA SER A 67 -15.13 4.20 -1.51
C SER A 67 -15.81 4.68 -0.23
N ARG A 68 -16.33 3.74 0.56
CA ARG A 68 -16.91 3.96 1.89
C ARG A 68 -16.06 3.27 2.95
N ALA A 69 -16.04 3.84 4.15
CA ALA A 69 -15.35 3.22 5.28
C ALA A 69 -15.98 1.86 5.60
N LEU A 70 -15.12 0.85 5.78
CA LEU A 70 -15.53 -0.49 6.15
C LEU A 70 -15.73 -0.59 7.67
N PRO A 71 -16.54 -1.53 8.18
CA PRO A 71 -16.87 -1.62 9.61
C PRO A 71 -15.66 -1.70 10.55
N TYR A 72 -14.54 -2.28 10.12
CA TYR A 72 -13.31 -2.36 10.93
C TYR A 72 -12.59 -1.01 11.10
N GLU A 73 -12.88 -0.02 10.26
CA GLU A 73 -12.19 1.27 10.26
C GLU A 73 -12.69 2.15 11.42
N GLU A 74 -11.76 2.75 12.16
CA GLU A 74 -12.06 3.56 13.34
C GLU A 74 -12.70 4.91 13.01
N ASN A 75 -12.45 5.45 11.80
CA ASN A 75 -12.96 6.74 11.37
C ASN A 75 -13.96 6.59 10.20
N PRO A 76 -15.25 6.30 10.49
CA PRO A 76 -16.26 6.06 9.45
C PRO A 76 -16.58 7.28 8.60
N HIS A 77 -16.26 8.49 9.09
CA HIS A 77 -16.49 9.77 8.41
C HIS A 77 -15.17 10.44 7.98
N GLY A 78 -14.07 9.70 7.99
CA GLY A 78 -12.77 10.19 7.59
C GLY A 78 -12.74 10.56 6.11
N ARG A 79 -11.86 11.50 5.76
CA ARG A 79 -11.61 11.84 4.35
C ARG A 79 -11.14 10.59 3.59
N ARG A 80 -11.69 10.39 2.39
CA ARG A 80 -11.38 9.28 1.48
C ARG A 80 -11.11 9.81 0.08
N PRO A 81 -9.90 10.36 -0.14
CA PRO A 81 -9.52 10.88 -1.45
C PRO A 81 -9.59 9.79 -2.52
N GLU A 82 -9.51 10.14 -3.79
CA GLU A 82 -9.42 9.17 -4.87
C GLU A 82 -8.07 8.43 -4.85
N ILE A 83 -7.01 9.14 -4.49
CA ILE A 83 -5.67 8.61 -4.29
C ILE A 83 -5.18 8.97 -2.89
N CYS A 84 -4.73 7.96 -2.13
CA CYS A 84 -4.06 8.15 -0.86
C CYS A 84 -2.57 7.84 -1.00
N ILE A 85 -1.74 8.79 -0.59
CA ILE A 85 -0.28 8.65 -0.52
C ILE A 85 0.09 8.38 0.93
N GLY A 86 0.52 7.16 1.23
CA GLY A 86 1.03 6.79 2.55
C GLY A 86 2.54 7.00 2.64
N THR A 87 2.99 7.54 3.77
CA THR A 87 4.40 7.85 4.03
C THR A 87 4.89 7.23 5.33
N ASP A 88 6.18 6.95 5.40
CA ASP A 88 6.92 6.78 6.66
C ASP A 88 7.98 7.87 6.77
N GLY A 89 8.07 8.54 7.93
CA GLY A 89 8.97 9.69 8.10
C GLY A 89 10.47 9.38 7.96
N PHE A 90 10.86 8.09 7.97
CA PHE A 90 12.24 7.69 7.68
C PHE A 90 12.46 7.40 6.19
N HIS A 91 11.51 6.73 5.54
CA HIS A 91 11.66 6.22 4.18
C HIS A 91 11.02 7.08 3.08
N SER A 92 10.14 8.01 3.43
CA SER A 92 9.47 8.89 2.47
C SER A 92 9.98 10.32 2.65
N SER A 93 10.82 10.80 1.73
CA SER A 93 11.22 12.21 1.78
C SER A 93 10.03 13.12 1.46
N PRO A 94 10.00 14.35 2.02
CA PRO A 94 8.96 15.32 1.69
C PRO A 94 8.84 15.57 0.19
N GLU A 95 9.96 15.60 -0.54
CA GLU A 95 10.02 15.83 -1.98
C GLU A 95 9.40 14.67 -2.76
N LEU A 96 9.66 13.43 -2.36
CA LEU A 96 9.06 12.24 -2.97
C LEU A 96 7.53 12.25 -2.80
N ALA A 97 7.06 12.55 -1.59
CA ALA A 97 5.62 12.64 -1.32
C ALA A 97 4.96 13.80 -2.08
N ALA A 98 5.62 14.96 -2.14
CA ALA A 98 5.13 16.14 -2.85
C ALA A 98 5.07 15.93 -4.37
N GLY A 99 6.10 15.34 -4.97
CA GLY A 99 6.13 15.02 -6.41
C GLY A 99 5.06 14.00 -6.80
N ALA A 100 4.86 12.97 -5.97
CA ALA A 100 3.77 12.02 -6.15
C ALA A 100 2.39 12.71 -6.07
N ARG A 101 2.18 13.52 -5.03
CA ARG A 101 0.94 14.28 -4.85
C ARG A 101 0.64 15.17 -6.05
N TRP A 102 1.61 16.00 -6.43
CA TRP A 102 1.46 16.93 -7.55
C TRP A 102 1.12 16.19 -8.85
N SER A 103 1.78 15.07 -9.12
CA SER A 103 1.55 14.29 -10.34
C SER A 103 0.11 13.78 -10.45
N PHE A 104 -0.47 13.31 -9.34
CA PHE A 104 -1.86 12.86 -9.30
C PHE A 104 -2.86 14.02 -9.33
N GLU A 105 -2.60 15.12 -8.61
CA GLU A 105 -3.44 16.32 -8.63
C GLU A 105 -3.46 16.94 -10.04
N ALA A 106 -2.32 16.97 -10.74
CA ALA A 106 -2.21 17.44 -12.13
C ALA A 106 -3.00 16.56 -13.12
N ALA A 107 -3.23 15.29 -12.79
CA ALA A 107 -4.09 14.40 -13.56
C ALA A 107 -5.59 14.52 -13.17
N GLY A 108 -5.92 15.41 -12.23
CA GLY A 108 -7.29 15.74 -11.84
C GLY A 108 -7.86 14.91 -10.68
N PHE A 109 -7.04 14.10 -10.00
CA PHE A 109 -7.51 13.30 -8.87
C PHE A 109 -7.61 14.11 -7.57
N ASP A 110 -8.58 13.78 -6.72
CA ASP A 110 -8.54 14.18 -5.32
C ASP A 110 -7.48 13.36 -4.57
N VAL A 111 -6.46 14.01 -4.01
CA VAL A 111 -5.31 13.35 -3.36
C VAL A 111 -5.25 13.67 -1.87
N GLY A 112 -4.99 12.65 -1.06
CA GLY A 112 -4.71 12.82 0.36
C GLY A 112 -3.39 12.19 0.78
N LEU A 113 -2.78 12.78 1.80
CA LEU A 113 -1.58 12.26 2.42
C LEU A 113 -1.97 11.57 3.73
N ASN A 114 -1.52 10.34 3.93
CA ASN A 114 -1.76 9.55 5.14
C ASN A 114 -3.24 9.44 5.54
N SER A 115 -4.16 9.42 4.56
CA SER A 115 -5.60 9.39 4.79
C SER A 115 -6.32 8.69 3.62
N PRO A 116 -7.07 7.60 3.88
CA PRO A 116 -7.40 7.04 5.19
C PRO A 116 -6.27 6.24 5.85
N PHE A 117 -5.24 5.84 5.11
CA PHE A 117 -4.15 4.98 5.59
C PHE A 117 -2.80 5.66 5.48
N ALA A 118 -1.87 5.26 6.35
CA ALA A 118 -0.51 5.81 6.44
C ALA A 118 0.52 4.68 6.50
N GLY A 119 1.79 5.04 6.26
CA GLY A 119 2.89 4.08 6.20
C GLY A 119 3.22 3.65 4.78
N ALA A 120 4.28 2.84 4.66
CA ALA A 120 4.68 2.17 3.43
C ALA A 120 5.53 0.94 3.76
N LEU A 121 5.26 -0.19 3.11
CA LEU A 121 6.02 -1.42 3.29
C LEU A 121 7.50 -1.22 2.98
N THR A 122 8.35 -1.54 3.96
CA THR A 122 9.81 -1.56 3.81
C THR A 122 10.35 -2.88 4.33
N PRO A 123 11.32 -3.53 3.66
CA PRO A 123 11.93 -4.75 4.18
C PRO A 123 12.50 -4.53 5.59
N MET A 124 12.16 -5.42 6.52
CA MET A 124 12.51 -5.27 7.94
C MET A 124 14.01 -5.08 8.20
N LYS A 125 14.87 -5.67 7.35
CA LYS A 125 16.33 -5.49 7.39
C LYS A 125 16.74 -4.01 7.29
N HIS A 126 16.01 -3.22 6.51
CA HIS A 126 16.32 -1.83 6.15
C HIS A 126 15.41 -0.82 6.86
N TYR A 127 14.29 -1.28 7.42
CA TYR A 127 13.29 -0.42 8.06
C TYR A 127 13.90 0.41 9.19
N ARG A 128 13.84 1.73 9.03
CA ARG A 128 14.40 2.78 9.89
C ARG A 128 15.90 2.63 10.17
N ARG A 129 16.64 2.04 9.23
CA ARG A 129 18.08 1.76 9.35
C ARG A 129 18.89 2.22 8.15
N ASP A 130 18.34 2.13 6.93
CA ASP A 130 19.06 2.50 5.71
C ASP A 130 18.31 3.58 4.92
N ARG A 131 18.86 4.80 4.89
CA ARG A 131 18.29 5.96 4.17
C ARG A 131 18.36 5.83 2.65
N ARG A 132 19.14 4.87 2.13
CA ARG A 132 19.19 4.57 0.69
C ARG A 132 17.96 3.82 0.20
N VAL A 133 17.15 3.28 1.12
CA VAL A 133 15.86 2.68 0.81
C VAL A 133 14.77 3.73 1.04
N SER A 134 14.16 4.18 -0.03
CA SER A 134 12.94 4.98 0.01
C SER A 134 11.70 4.09 -0.10
N ALA A 135 10.57 4.55 0.43
CA ALA A 135 9.29 3.86 0.29
C ALA A 135 8.15 4.86 0.17
N LEU A 136 7.14 4.52 -0.62
CA LEU A 136 5.90 5.29 -0.76
C LEU A 136 4.73 4.32 -0.98
N MET A 137 3.64 4.51 -0.24
CA MET A 137 2.43 3.74 -0.43
C MET A 137 1.46 4.49 -1.33
N ILE A 138 0.85 3.79 -2.28
CA ILE A 138 -0.16 4.31 -3.19
C ILE A 138 -1.42 3.47 -3.03
N GLU A 139 -2.43 4.09 -2.46
CA GLU A 139 -3.74 3.52 -2.19
C GLU A 139 -4.74 4.13 -3.19
N VAL A 140 -5.43 3.29 -3.95
CA VAL A 140 -6.41 3.72 -4.97
C VAL A 140 -7.83 3.42 -4.49
N ARG A 141 -8.74 4.40 -4.58
CA ARG A 141 -10.16 4.16 -4.28
C ARG A 141 -10.79 3.26 -5.35
N ARG A 142 -11.41 2.16 -4.93
CA ARG A 142 -11.80 1.05 -5.83
C ARG A 142 -12.86 1.45 -6.86
N ASP A 143 -13.79 2.33 -6.52
CA ASP A 143 -14.80 2.87 -7.45
C ASP A 143 -14.21 3.54 -8.71
N LEU A 144 -12.93 3.90 -8.71
CA LEU A 144 -12.24 4.43 -9.89
C LEU A 144 -12.05 3.37 -10.99
N TYR A 145 -11.98 2.08 -10.63
CA TYR A 145 -11.50 1.04 -11.53
C TYR A 145 -12.27 -0.30 -11.44
N GLU A 146 -13.06 -0.51 -10.40
CA GLU A 146 -13.93 -1.68 -10.22
C GLU A 146 -15.30 -1.31 -9.65
N ASP A 147 -16.29 -2.17 -9.89
CA ASP A 147 -17.58 -2.16 -9.18
C ASP A 147 -17.38 -2.89 -7.83
N GLU A 148 -17.49 -2.15 -6.73
CA GLU A 148 -17.13 -2.67 -5.40
C GLU A 148 -18.07 -3.78 -4.89
N ALA A 149 -19.28 -3.91 -5.47
CA ALA A 149 -20.23 -4.94 -5.08
C ALA A 149 -19.90 -6.29 -5.75
N SER A 150 -19.49 -6.26 -7.01
CA SER A 150 -19.20 -7.46 -7.81
C SER A 150 -17.72 -7.80 -7.89
N GLY A 151 -16.83 -6.85 -7.61
CA GLY A 151 -15.38 -6.95 -7.85
C GLY A 151 -15.00 -6.93 -9.34
N ALA A 152 -15.95 -6.66 -10.24
CA ALA A 152 -15.70 -6.62 -11.67
C ALA A 152 -15.05 -5.29 -12.07
N LEU A 153 -14.07 -5.36 -12.97
CA LEU A 153 -13.47 -4.17 -13.56
C LEU A 153 -14.51 -3.41 -14.39
N ILE A 154 -14.54 -2.09 -14.24
CA ILE A 154 -15.45 -1.22 -15.03
C ILE A 154 -14.80 -0.84 -16.36
N GLY A 155 -15.60 -0.41 -17.33
CA GLY A 155 -15.14 -0.12 -18.70
C GLY A 155 -14.01 0.91 -18.80
N ARG A 156 -13.82 1.76 -17.79
CA ARG A 156 -12.74 2.76 -17.73
C ARG A 156 -11.41 2.23 -17.16
N PHE A 157 -11.34 0.98 -16.68
CA PHE A 157 -10.14 0.42 -16.04
C PHE A 157 -8.87 0.62 -16.88
N GLY A 158 -8.92 0.33 -18.19
CA GLY A 158 -7.75 0.44 -19.06
C GLY A 158 -7.22 1.87 -19.19
N ALA A 159 -8.12 2.87 -19.27
CA ALA A 159 -7.74 4.28 -19.30
C ALA A 159 -7.21 4.77 -17.94
N PHE A 160 -7.87 4.34 -16.86
CA PHE A 160 -7.43 4.62 -15.49
C PHE A 160 -6.01 4.07 -15.23
N SER A 161 -5.76 2.79 -15.57
CA SER A 161 -4.47 2.14 -15.38
C SER A 161 -3.34 2.87 -16.12
N ARG A 162 -3.56 3.30 -17.36
CA ARG A 162 -2.57 4.10 -18.11
C ARG A 162 -2.27 5.44 -17.43
N THR A 163 -3.31 6.11 -16.94
CA THR A 163 -3.17 7.38 -16.22
C THR A 163 -2.39 7.19 -14.92
N LEU A 164 -2.71 6.16 -14.14
CA LEU A 164 -2.02 5.79 -12.91
C LEU A 164 -0.52 5.55 -13.15
N VAL A 165 -0.18 4.73 -14.16
CA VAL A 165 1.21 4.47 -14.55
C VAL A 165 1.93 5.74 -15.01
N GLY A 166 1.24 6.61 -15.75
CA GLY A 166 1.75 7.92 -16.17
C GLY A 166 2.10 8.82 -14.99
N CYS A 167 1.19 8.92 -14.01
CA CYS A 167 1.37 9.71 -12.80
C CYS A 167 2.56 9.21 -11.99
N LEU A 168 2.64 7.90 -11.75
CA LEU A 168 3.77 7.29 -11.04
C LEU A 168 5.09 7.56 -11.77
N SER A 169 5.13 7.33 -13.08
CA SER A 169 6.35 7.57 -13.88
C SER A 169 6.81 9.03 -13.82
N SER A 170 5.86 9.98 -13.82
CA SER A 170 6.16 11.42 -13.69
C SER A 170 6.70 11.77 -12.30
N ALA A 171 6.05 11.26 -11.24
CA ALA A 171 6.50 11.46 -9.85
C ALA A 171 7.93 10.95 -9.63
N LEU A 172 8.25 9.78 -10.18
CA LEU A 172 9.57 9.16 -10.04
C LEU A 172 10.68 9.93 -10.79
N ARG A 173 10.35 10.64 -11.87
CA ARG A 173 11.32 11.47 -12.59
C ARG A 173 11.67 12.76 -11.86
N GLN A 174 10.75 13.29 -11.07
CA GLN A 174 10.96 14.54 -10.32
C GLN A 174 11.72 14.31 -9.01
N ALA A 175 11.71 13.08 -8.49
CA ALA A 175 12.41 12.69 -7.26
C ALA A 175 13.81 12.10 -7.49
N ALA A 176 14.26 11.99 -8.75
CA ALA A 176 15.55 11.45 -9.16
C ALA A 176 16.55 12.57 -9.48
#